data_AF-A0A6V7KLG9-F1
#
_entry.id   AF-A0A6V7KLG9-F1
#
_cell.length_a   1.000
_cell.length_b   1.000
_cell.length_c   1.000
_cell.angle_alpha   90.00
_cell.angle_beta   90.00
_cell.angle_gamma   90.00
#
_symmetry.space_group_name_H-M   'P 1'
#
loop_
_entity.id
_entity.type
_entity.pdbx_description
1 polymer ?
#
loop_
_entity_poly.entity_id
_entity_poly.type
_entity_poly.pdbx_seq_one_letter_code
_entity_poly.pdbx_strand_id
1 'polypeptide(L)' 'QALIEMGEAMKQMADVKYSLDDNIKQNFLEPLHHLQTKDLKEVM' A
#
# COMPACT_ATOMS: atom_id res chain seq x y z
N GLN A 1 -18.35 -6.33 26.42
CA GLN A 1 -17.01 -5.75 26.54
C GLN A 1 -16.03 -6.38 25.55
N ALA A 2 -15.66 -7.65 25.69
CA ALA A 2 -14.67 -8.30 24.82
C ALA A 2 -14.95 -8.21 23.30
N LEU A 3 -16.20 -8.39 22.87
CA LEU A 3 -16.55 -8.27 21.45
C LEU A 3 -16.46 -6.83 20.91
N ILE A 4 -16.65 -5.82 21.77
CA ILE A 4 -16.54 -4.41 21.39
C ILE A 4 -15.06 -4.07 21.19
N GLU A 5 -14.21 -4.44 22.14
CA GLU A 5 -12.75 -4.27 22.05
C GLU A 5 -12.16 -5.01 20.85
N MET A 6 -12.64 -6.22 20.57
CA MET A 6 -12.27 -6.96 19.36
C MET A 6 -12.67 -6.19 18.10
N GLY A 7 -13.89 -5.63 18.05
CA GLY A 7 -14.34 -4.82 16.93
C GLY A 7 -13.50 -3.55 16.71
N GLU A 8 -13.05 -2.91 17.77
CA GLU A 8 -12.14 -1.76 17.71
C GLU A 8 -10.76 -2.15 17.20
N ALA A 9 -10.19 -3.26 17.69
CA ALA A 9 -8.92 -3.79 17.20
C ALA A 9 -8.97 -4.14 15.70
N MET A 10 -10.10 -4.70 15.23
CA MET A 10 -10.27 -5.01 13.81
C MET A 10 -10.32 -3.74 12.94
N LYS A 11 -10.91 -2.64 13.42
CA LYS A 11 -10.89 -1.35 12.71
C LYS A 11 -9.47 -0.81 12.59
N GLN A 12 -8.72 -0.80 13.68
CA GLN A 12 -7.32 -0.35 13.67
C GLN A 12 -6.46 -1.20 12.72
N MET A 13 -6.67 -2.52 12.68
CA MET A 13 -5.99 -3.40 11.74
C MET A 13 -6.31 -3.07 10.28
N ALA A 14 -7.56 -2.72 9.97
CA ALA A 14 -7.96 -2.29 8.63
C ALA A 14 -7.22 -0.99 8.24
N ASP A 15 -7.16 -0.01 9.13
CA ASP A 15 -6.45 1.25 8.89
C ASP A 15 -4.96 1.02 8.61
N VAL A 16 -4.31 0.13 9.38
CA VAL A 16 -2.92 -0.28 9.16
C VAL A 16 -2.76 -0.96 7.80
N LYS A 17 -3.67 -1.87 7.42
CA LYS A 17 -3.66 -2.55 6.13
C LYS A 17 -3.73 -1.54 4.97
N TYR A 18 -4.69 -0.62 5.01
CA TYR A 18 -4.84 0.36 3.93
C TYR A 18 -3.63 1.29 3.83
N SER A 19 -3.09 1.71 4.97
CA SER A 19 -1.85 2.51 5.02
C SER A 19 -0.66 1.76 4.40
N LEU A 20 -0.56 0.45 4.65
CA LEU A 20 0.48 -0.39 4.07
C LEU A 20 0.28 -0.57 2.56
N ASP A 21 -0.95 -0.81 2.11
CA ASP A 21 -1.29 -0.96 0.69
C ASP A 21 -0.91 0.31 -0.09
N ASP A 22 -1.25 1.49 0.44
CA ASP A 22 -0.89 2.79 -0.15
C ASP A 22 0.63 3.00 -0.17
N ASN A 23 1.32 2.67 0.93
CA ASN A 23 2.77 2.79 1.04
C ASN A 23 3.49 1.91 0.01
N ILE A 24 3.05 0.66 -0.16
CA ILE A 24 3.62 -0.26 -1.15
C ILE A 24 3.41 0.28 -2.56
N LYS A 25 2.20 0.77 -2.85
CA LYS A 25 1.87 1.29 -4.18
C LYS A 25 2.73 2.50 -4.53
N GLN A 26 2.79 3.50 -3.65
CA GLN A 26 3.48 4.76 -3.92
C GLN A 26 5.00 4.62 -3.92
N ASN A 27 5.56 3.82 -3.00
CA ASN A 27 7.02 3.74 -2.84
C ASN A 27 7.68 2.69 -3.73
N PHE A 28 6.92 1.71 -4.24
CA PHE A 28 7.49 0.60 -5.01
C PHE A 28 6.79 0.41 -6.35
N LEU A 29 5.48 0.17 -6.37
CA LEU A 29 4.80 -0.24 -7.60
C LEU A 29 4.76 0.87 -8.65
N GLU A 30 4.41 2.10 -8.24
CA GLU A 30 4.37 3.25 -9.14
C GLU A 30 5.77 3.61 -9.69
N PRO A 31 6.83 3.72 -8.87
CA PRO A 31 8.19 3.93 -9.36
C PRO A 31 8.67 2.83 -10.33
N LEU A 32 8.42 1.55 -10.02
CA LEU A 32 8.81 0.44 -10.89
C LEU A 32 8.06 0.47 -12.23
N HIS A 33 6.77 0.82 -12.19
CA HIS A 33 5.98 0.98 -13.40
C HIS A 33 6.50 2.16 -14.25
N HIS A 34 6.85 3.28 -13.62
CA HIS A 34 7.44 4.43 -14.31
C HIS A 34 8.76 4.05 -15.00
N LEU A 35 9.67 3.42 -14.24
CA LEU A 35 10.95 2.93 -14.74
C LEU A 35 10.77 2.04 -15.97
N GLN A 36 9.85 1.07 -15.91
CA GLN A 36 9.60 0.14 -17.01
C GLN A 36 8.99 0.80 -18.24
N THR A 37 8.00 1.67 -18.04
CA THR A 37 7.16 2.18 -19.13
C THR A 37 7.74 3.41 -19.81
N LYS A 38 8.60 4.14 -19.13
CA LYS A 38 9.23 5.38 -19.61
C LYS A 38 10.73 5.24 -19.69
N ASP A 39 11.42 5.21 -18.55
CA ASP A 39 12.88 5.37 -18.50
C ASP A 39 13.63 4.29 -19.30
N LEU A 40 13.21 3.01 -19.18
CA LEU A 40 13.81 1.93 -19.97
C LEU A 40 13.54 2.07 -21.47
N LYS A 41 12.37 2.59 -21.87
CA LYS A 41 12.05 2.82 -23.29
C LYS A 41 12.81 3.99 -23.89
N GLU A 42 13.19 4.99 -23.08
CA GLU A 42 14.01 6.10 -23.56
C GLU A 42 15.45 5.68 -23.84
N VAL A 43 15.94 4.64 -23.17
CA VAL A 43 17.29 4.10 -23.34
C VAL A 43 17.39 3.06 -24.47
N MET A 44 16.30 2.33 -24.76
CA MET A 44 16.22 1.31 -25.83
C MET A 44 15.92 1.92 -27.20
#